data_AF-A0A368N3P8-F1
#
_entry.id   AF-A0A368N3P8-F1
#
_cell.length_a   1.000
_cell.length_b   1.000
_cell.length_c   1.000
_cell.angle_alpha   90.00
_cell.angle_beta   90.00
_cell.angle_gamma   90.00
#
_symmetry.space_group_name_H-M   'P 1'
#
loop_
_entity.id
_entity.type
_entity.pdbx_description
1 polymer ?
#
loop_
_entity_poly.entity_id
_entity_poly.type
_entity_poly.pdbx_seq_one_letter_code
_entity_poly.pdbx_strand_id
1 'polypeptide(L)' 'MTSFWLFLSDVFKWSYGFFDLTANVMNWILFLVSSAIFIYWCYELVVKLGNNKDREYVSPSKEIRPYYDPKIHKKG' A
#
# COMPACT_ATOMS: atom_id res chain seq x y z
N MET A 1 17.93 19.46 45.93
CA MET A 1 18.34 19.96 44.60
C MET A 1 18.61 18.83 43.62
N THR A 2 19.48 17.84 43.92
CA THR A 2 19.81 16.70 43.04
C THR A 2 18.64 15.74 42.75
N SER A 3 17.76 15.49 43.73
CA SER A 3 16.62 14.56 43.56
C SER A 3 15.65 14.99 42.43
N PHE A 4 15.40 16.30 42.28
CA PHE A 4 14.55 16.81 41.20
C PHE A 4 15.15 16.56 39.81
N TRP A 5 16.47 16.74 39.66
CA TRP A 5 17.16 16.50 38.38
C TRP A 5 17.22 15.01 38.02
N LEU A 6 17.34 14.12 39.01
CA LEU A 6 17.28 12.68 38.80
C LEU A 6 15.87 12.24 38.35
N PHE A 7 14.84 12.75 39.04
CA PHE A 7 13.45 12.52 38.64
C PHE A 7 13.19 13.00 37.21
N LEU A 8 13.60 14.21 36.87
CA LEU A 8 13.44 14.76 35.53
C LEU A 8 14.18 13.93 34.48
N SER A 9 15.40 13.47 34.79
CA SER A 9 16.18 12.58 33.90
C SER A 9 15.44 11.26 33.64
N ASP A 10 14.82 10.67 34.65
CA ASP A 10 14.09 9.41 34.50
C ASP A 10 12.78 9.59 33.72
N VAL A 11 12.09 10.71 33.90
CA VAL A 11 10.93 11.08 33.06
C VAL A 11 11.34 11.20 31.59
N PHE A 12 12.49 11.81 31.28
CA PHE A 12 12.99 11.90 29.92
C PHE A 12 13.36 10.53 29.33
N LYS A 13 14.05 9.66 30.09
CA LYS A 13 14.36 8.30 29.61
C LYS A 13 13.07 7.52 29.30
N TRP A 14 12.07 7.65 30.17
CA TRP A 14 10.78 7.01 29.96
C TRP A 14 10.06 7.55 28.72
N SER A 15 10.04 8.87 28.51
CA SER A 15 9.39 9.45 27.33
C SER A 15 10.08 9.02 26.03
N TYR A 16 11.41 8.96 26.00
CA TYR A 16 12.15 8.42 24.85
C TYR A 16 11.80 6.94 24.58
N GLY A 17 11.72 6.11 25.61
CA GLY A 17 11.30 4.71 25.46
C GLY A 17 9.87 4.57 24.95
N PHE A 18 8.96 5.44 25.39
CA PHE A 18 7.59 5.48 24.89
C PHE A 18 7.51 5.88 23.40
N PHE A 19 8.29 6.89 22.98
CA PHE A 19 8.36 7.29 21.58
C PHE A 19 8.92 6.19 20.68
N ASP A 20 9.98 5.50 21.13
CA ASP A 20 10.58 4.40 20.37
C ASP A 20 9.61 3.22 20.20
N LEU A 21 8.92 2.83 21.28
CA LEU A 21 7.90 1.78 21.22
C LEU A 21 6.75 2.16 20.28
N THR A 22 6.26 3.40 20.38
CA THR A 22 5.18 3.90 19.52
C THR A 22 5.61 3.96 18.05
N ALA A 23 6.85 4.38 17.77
CA ALA A 23 7.41 4.39 16.42
C ALA A 23 7.51 2.96 15.86
N ASN A 24 7.94 1.99 16.67
CA ASN A 24 8.02 0.60 16.27
C ASN A 24 6.62 0.02 15.95
N VAL A 25 5.63 0.26 16.82
CA VAL A 25 4.23 -0.13 16.57
C VAL A 25 3.70 0.50 15.28
N MET A 26 3.95 1.80 15.06
CA MET A 26 3.53 2.49 13.84
C MET A 26 4.18 1.88 12.59
N ASN A 27 5.47 1.53 12.65
CA ASN A 27 6.17 0.88 11.55
C ASN A 27 5.54 -0.48 11.20
N TRP A 28 5.19 -1.29 12.19
CA TRP A 28 4.49 -2.56 11.96
C TRP A 28 3.11 -2.36 11.33
N ILE A 29 2.35 -1.37 11.80
CA ILE A 29 1.04 -1.04 11.21
C ILE A 29 1.21 -0.64 9.75
N LEU A 30 2.14 0.27 9.45
CA LEU A 30 2.41 0.71 8.08
C LEU A 30 2.86 -0.46 7.20
N PHE A 31 3.74 -1.32 7.71
CA PHE A 31 4.21 -2.50 7.00
C PHE A 31 3.07 -3.47 6.63
N LEU A 32 2.18 -3.76 7.59
CA LEU A 32 1.03 -4.63 7.37
C LEU A 32 0.04 -4.02 6.36
N VAL A 33 -0.26 -2.73 6.49
CA VAL A 33 -1.16 -2.01 5.56
C VAL A 33 -0.59 -2.01 4.15
N SER A 34 0.69 -1.67 3.98
CA SER A 34 1.35 -1.69 2.68
C SER A 34 1.38 -3.08 2.07
N SER A 35 1.65 -4.12 2.87
CA SER A 35 1.63 -5.50 2.40
C SER A 35 0.24 -5.94 1.94
N ALA A 36 -0.82 -5.59 2.68
CA ALA A 36 -2.20 -5.89 2.31
C ALA A 36 -2.60 -5.19 1.00
N ILE A 37 -2.27 -3.91 0.84
CA ILE A 37 -2.53 -3.14 -0.39
C ILE A 37 -1.78 -3.78 -1.56
N PHE A 38 -0.52 -4.18 -1.37
CA PHE A 38 0.26 -4.83 -2.40
C PHE A 38 -0.37 -6.15 -2.86
N ILE A 39 -0.75 -7.02 -1.92
CA ILE A 39 -1.43 -8.28 -2.24
C ILE A 39 -2.75 -8.05 -2.98
N TYR A 40 -3.54 -7.06 -2.55
CA TYR A 40 -4.77 -6.67 -3.23
C TYR A 40 -4.51 -6.24 -4.67
N TRP A 41 -3.48 -5.42 -4.91
CA TRP A 41 -3.10 -5.01 -6.25
C TRP A 41 -2.62 -6.18 -7.12
N CYS A 42 -1.85 -7.11 -6.57
CA CYS A 42 -1.46 -8.33 -7.28
C CYS A 42 -2.69 -9.16 -7.66
N TYR A 43 -3.67 -9.31 -6.76
CA TYR A 43 -4.93 -9.98 -7.08
C TYR A 43 -5.66 -9.27 -8.23
N GLU A 44 -5.72 -7.95 -8.21
CA GLU A 44 -6.45 -7.18 -9.22
C GLU A 44 -5.85 -7.27 -10.61
N LEU A 45 -4.52 -7.18 -10.68
CA LEU A 45 -3.76 -7.33 -11.92
C LEU A 45 -3.88 -8.73 -12.51
N VAL A 46 -3.94 -9.77 -11.67
CA VAL A 46 -4.00 -11.16 -12.15
C VAL A 46 -5.44 -11.60 -12.45
N VAL A 47 -6.37 -11.33 -11.53
CA VAL A 47 -7.72 -11.91 -11.57
C VAL A 47 -8.70 -11.05 -12.35
N LYS A 48 -8.69 -9.73 -12.13
CA LYS A 48 -9.63 -8.83 -12.81
C LYS A 48 -9.11 -8.37 -14.17
N LEU A 49 -7.84 -7.98 -14.24
CA LEU A 49 -7.23 -7.43 -15.45
C LEU A 49 -6.38 -8.44 -16.24
N GLY A 50 -5.96 -9.53 -15.61
CA GLY A 50 -5.10 -10.53 -16.23
C GLY A 50 -5.82 -11.38 -17.28
N ASN A 51 -5.04 -12.22 -17.97
CA ASN A 51 -5.53 -13.14 -19.01
C ASN A 51 -6.30 -12.46 -20.15
N ASN A 52 -5.83 -11.30 -20.62
CA ASN A 52 -6.43 -10.55 -21.71
C ASN A 52 -7.91 -10.14 -21.49
N LYS A 53 -8.38 -10.05 -20.24
CA LYS A 53 -9.76 -9.62 -19.91
C LYS A 53 -10.02 -8.16 -20.28
N ASP A 54 -8.97 -7.37 -20.46
CA ASP A 54 -8.99 -6.06 -21.11
C ASP A 54 -9.53 -6.11 -22.56
N ARG A 55 -9.43 -7.24 -23.27
CA ARG A 55 -10.03 -7.43 -24.60
C ARG A 55 -11.55 -7.57 -24.55
N GLU A 56 -12.10 -7.99 -23.40
CA GLU A 56 -13.54 -8.10 -23.15
C GLU A 56 -14.14 -6.78 -22.62
N TYR A 57 -13.30 -5.78 -22.30
CA TYR A 57 -13.75 -4.49 -21.82
C TYR A 57 -14.47 -3.72 -22.93
N VAL A 58 -15.77 -3.53 -22.75
CA VAL A 58 -16.59 -2.70 -23.63
C VAL A 58 -16.71 -1.32 -23.00
N SER A 59 -16.11 -0.32 -23.66
CA SER A 59 -16.26 1.07 -23.24
C SER A 59 -17.74 1.48 -23.25
N PRO A 60 -18.24 2.18 -22.21
CA PRO A 60 -19.58 2.75 -22.21
C PRO A 60 -19.73 3.96 -23.17
N SER A 61 -18.67 4.36 -23.87
CA SER A 61 -18.72 5.45 -24.85
C SER A 61 -19.52 5.06 -26.09
N LYS A 62 -20.33 6.00 -26.61
CA LYS A 62 -21.07 5.84 -27.88
C LYS A 62 -20.18 5.53 -29.08
N GLU A 63 -18.93 6.00 -29.04
CA GLU A 63 -17.94 5.76 -30.07
C GLU A 63 -17.03 4.60 -29.64
N ILE A 64 -16.93 3.57 -30.47
CA ILE A 64 -16.04 2.44 -30.24
C ILE A 64 -14.61 2.92 -30.50
N ARG A 65 -13.85 3.13 -29.44
CA ARG A 65 -12.41 3.40 -29.49
C ARG A 65 -11.69 2.19 -28.90
N PRO A 66 -11.22 1.25 -29.75
CA PRO A 66 -10.48 0.10 -29.26
C PRO A 66 -9.25 0.58 -28.50
N TYR A 67 -9.02 0.04 -27.30
CA TYR A 67 -7.83 0.38 -26.51
C TYR A 67 -6.52 -0.11 -27.19
N TYR A 68 -6.64 -1.11 -28.05
CA TYR A 68 -5.55 -1.71 -28.82
C TYR A 68 -5.85 -1.70 -30.31
N ASP A 69 -4.81 -1.58 -31.15
CA ASP A 69 -4.96 -1.75 -32.60
C ASP A 69 -5.29 -3.22 -32.92
N PRO A 70 -6.51 -3.51 -33.43
CA PRO A 70 -6.92 -4.87 -33.73
C PRO A 70 -6.11 -5.52 -34.87
N LYS A 71 -5.38 -4.75 -35.67
CA LYS A 71 -4.50 -5.28 -36.72
C LYS A 71 -3.20 -5.84 -36.15
N ILE A 72 -2.71 -5.27 -35.04
CA ILE A 72 -1.47 -5.64 -34.37
C ILE A 72 -1.74 -6.75 -33.34
N HIS A 73 -2.85 -6.66 -32.59
CA HIS A 73 -3.24 -7.66 -31.58
C HIS A 73 -4.00 -8.86 -32.16
N LYS A 74 -3.52 -9.41 -33.28
CA LYS A 74 -3.96 -10.72 -33.78
C LYS A 74 -3.16 -11.81 -33.07
N LYS A 75 -3.59 -12.21 -31.87
CA LYS A 75 -3.16 -13.50 -31.30
C LYS A 75 -4.04 -14.59 -31.93
N GLY A 76 -3.38 -15.55 -32.59
CA GLY A 76 -4.00 -16.68 -33.30
C GLY A 76 -4.74 -17.65 -32.39
#